data_AF-A0A397UH59-F1
#
_entry.id   AF-A0A397UH59-F1
#
_cell.length_a   1.000
_cell.length_b   1.000
_cell.length_c   1.000
_cell.angle_alpha   90.00
_cell.angle_beta   90.00
_cell.angle_gamma   90.00
#
_symmetry.space_group_name_H-M   'P 1'
#
loop_
_entity.id
_entity.type
_entity.pdbx_description
1 polymer ?
#
loop_
_entity_poly.entity_id
_entity_poly.type
_entity_poly.pdbx_seq_one_letter_code
_entity_poly.pdbx_strand_id
1 'polypeptide(L)'
;RLPACIAKPWVKVSDYLGISPVINHAAVVLWNWRLIFPDKPFDLNNLATLFTFSNTLDESWFYLVTTAIEGFGGRAITAIMSAILAIKARNNQNLLIALKDISSTIVDINATLQRMHEKCDPYVFYWMVRPYLNGWENEDRLPRGLIYEGVDGNDENGNPIYRKYVGASAGQSALIQALDIALNIEHYPTGVKPRINGHCFMKNYTSENSCLRFESKFNNNHNNHNNNNNSNNNNTTQQYPSDENSIKLQQPYLYKIRQNMSGRHRKFLEDLAKVANIRNYIISQTSYDSNITTYSPDEDMEMLQGTNEIVQAYNECLNQMKNFRSKHLQIVSVYIVIQARRNNGNSHSNSMYYSQINKDEITSTKEVTSTKEVTITTNTTKVKTTTNKSIEVKGTGGTNLIPFLKQMRDETMAQEIQNPFE
;
A
#
# COMPACT_ATOMS: atom_id res chain seq x y z
N ARG A 1 -5.74 -19.10 -21.08
CA ARG A 1 -7.20 -18.86 -21.04
C ARG A 1 -7.75 -19.66 -19.87
N LEU A 2 -8.67 -19.09 -19.08
CA LEU A 2 -9.38 -19.79 -18.01
C LEU A 2 -10.67 -20.42 -18.56
N PRO A 3 -10.91 -21.74 -18.38
CA PRO A 3 -12.09 -22.41 -18.93
C PRO A 3 -13.42 -21.86 -18.41
N ALA A 4 -14.45 -21.83 -19.26
CA ALA A 4 -15.74 -21.22 -18.96
C ALA A 4 -16.44 -21.79 -17.70
N CYS A 5 -16.26 -23.08 -17.43
CA CYS A 5 -16.83 -23.76 -16.27
C CYS A 5 -16.30 -23.24 -14.93
N ILE A 6 -15.12 -22.60 -14.92
CA ILE A 6 -14.55 -21.94 -13.74
C ILE A 6 -14.67 -20.42 -13.86
N ALA A 7 -14.39 -19.86 -15.04
CA ALA A 7 -14.36 -18.41 -15.27
C ALA A 7 -15.71 -17.75 -14.96
N LYS A 8 -16.81 -18.30 -15.49
CA LYS A 8 -18.16 -17.73 -15.30
C LYS A 8 -18.59 -17.70 -13.82
N PRO A 9 -18.56 -18.81 -13.06
CA PRO A 9 -18.95 -18.77 -11.66
C PRO A 9 -18.00 -17.94 -10.81
N TRP A 10 -16.68 -17.97 -11.06
CA TRP A 10 -15.72 -17.17 -10.30
C TRP A 10 -15.99 -15.67 -10.47
N VAL A 11 -16.19 -15.20 -11.71
CA VAL A 11 -16.52 -13.79 -11.97
C VAL A 11 -17.85 -13.41 -11.29
N LYS A 12 -18.88 -14.25 -11.38
CA LYS A 12 -20.17 -13.98 -10.72
C LYS A 12 -20.05 -13.83 -9.20
N VAL A 13 -19.27 -14.69 -8.54
CA VAL A 13 -19.01 -14.58 -7.09
C VAL A 13 -18.19 -13.34 -6.76
N SER A 14 -17.17 -13.06 -7.58
CA SER A 14 -16.33 -11.87 -7.46
C SER A 14 -17.13 -10.57 -7.56
N ASP A 15 -18.03 -10.46 -8.54
CA ASP A 15 -18.91 -9.31 -8.70
C ASP A 15 -19.84 -9.12 -7.50
N TYR A 16 -20.41 -10.22 -6.97
CA TYR A 16 -21.23 -10.19 -5.77
C TYR A 16 -20.46 -9.70 -4.53
N LEU A 17 -19.21 -10.12 -4.37
CA LEU A 17 -18.35 -9.70 -3.27
C LEU A 17 -17.68 -8.34 -3.49
N GLY A 18 -17.80 -7.78 -4.71
CA GLY A 18 -17.16 -6.54 -5.13
C GLY A 18 -15.63 -6.63 -5.16
N ILE A 19 -15.06 -7.78 -5.52
CA ILE A 19 -13.61 -8.06 -5.52
C ILE A 19 -13.19 -8.67 -6.85
N SER A 20 -12.01 -8.30 -7.37
CA SER A 20 -11.49 -8.87 -8.62
C SER A 20 -11.36 -10.41 -8.57
N PRO A 21 -11.67 -11.13 -9.68
CA PRO A 21 -11.55 -12.59 -9.79
C PRO A 21 -10.10 -13.03 -9.97
N VAL A 22 -9.24 -12.68 -9.02
CA VAL A 22 -7.82 -13.02 -8.92
C VAL A 22 -7.51 -13.43 -7.49
N ILE A 23 -6.45 -14.20 -7.28
CA ILE A 23 -5.93 -14.42 -5.94
C ILE A 23 -5.63 -13.08 -5.27
N ASN A 24 -6.15 -12.90 -4.06
CA ASN A 24 -6.09 -11.65 -3.34
C ASN A 24 -5.95 -11.91 -1.84
N HIS A 25 -5.62 -10.85 -1.09
CA HIS A 25 -5.40 -10.90 0.35
C HIS A 25 -6.62 -11.44 1.11
N ALA A 26 -7.84 -11.10 0.71
CA ALA A 26 -9.04 -11.62 1.38
C ALA A 26 -9.11 -13.15 1.28
N ALA A 27 -8.84 -13.69 0.09
CA ALA A 27 -8.90 -15.13 -0.15
C ALA A 27 -7.80 -15.91 0.59
N VAL A 28 -6.55 -15.42 0.61
CA VAL A 28 -5.42 -16.19 1.19
C VAL A 28 -5.15 -15.89 2.67
N VAL A 29 -5.71 -14.81 3.21
CA VAL A 29 -5.54 -14.40 4.61
C VAL A 29 -6.89 -14.41 5.34
N LEU A 30 -7.78 -13.47 5.01
CA LEU A 30 -8.97 -13.19 5.82
C LEU A 30 -9.95 -14.36 5.91
N TRP A 31 -10.10 -15.13 4.83
CA TRP A 31 -11.02 -16.27 4.74
C TRP A 31 -10.33 -17.63 4.88
N ASN A 32 -9.00 -17.67 4.90
CA ASN A 32 -8.22 -18.91 4.83
C ASN A 32 -7.63 -19.30 6.20
N TRP A 33 -8.48 -19.37 7.22
CA TRP A 33 -8.03 -19.80 8.54
C TRP A 33 -9.15 -20.46 9.34
N ARG A 34 -8.75 -21.20 10.37
CA ARG A 34 -9.59 -21.73 11.44
C ARG A 34 -8.78 -21.82 12.73
N LEU A 35 -9.49 -21.96 13.85
CA LEU A 35 -8.85 -22.36 15.10
C LEU A 35 -8.45 -23.84 15.05
N ILE A 36 -7.30 -24.17 15.65
CA ILE A 36 -6.90 -25.56 15.89
C ILE A 36 -7.77 -26.13 17.01
N PHE A 37 -7.86 -25.40 18.12
CA PHE A 37 -8.69 -25.69 19.28
C PHE A 37 -9.81 -24.64 19.37
N PRO A 38 -11.06 -24.98 19.00
CA PRO A 38 -12.18 -24.02 18.94
C PRO A 38 -12.56 -23.39 20.28
N ASP A 39 -12.22 -24.05 21.39
CA ASP A 39 -12.45 -23.58 22.76
C ASP A 39 -11.35 -22.64 23.28
N LYS A 40 -10.25 -22.48 22.53
CA LYS A 40 -9.12 -21.62 22.89
C LYS A 40 -9.20 -20.27 22.17
N PRO A 41 -8.60 -19.20 22.73
CA PRO A 41 -8.64 -17.88 22.12
C PRO A 41 -7.96 -17.84 20.75
N PHE A 42 -8.27 -16.77 20.01
CA PHE A 42 -7.55 -16.40 18.81
C PHE A 42 -6.10 -16.02 19.18
N ASP A 43 -5.16 -16.86 18.79
CA ASP A 43 -3.72 -16.67 18.96
C ASP A 43 -3.01 -17.29 17.76
N LEU A 44 -1.89 -16.72 17.33
CA LEU A 44 -1.14 -17.23 16.17
C LEU A 44 -0.76 -18.71 16.30
N ASN A 45 -0.51 -19.20 17.52
CA ASN A 45 -0.19 -20.61 17.74
C ASN A 45 -1.43 -21.54 17.73
N ASN A 46 -2.63 -20.97 17.71
CA ASN A 46 -3.90 -21.66 17.63
C ASN A 46 -4.59 -21.49 16.25
N LEU A 47 -3.87 -21.01 15.23
CA LEU A 47 -4.41 -20.88 13.87
C LEU A 47 -3.91 -21.99 12.94
N ALA A 48 -4.77 -22.40 12.01
CA ALA A 48 -4.43 -23.26 10.89
C ALA A 48 -5.04 -22.72 9.60
N THR A 49 -4.34 -22.88 8.47
CA THR A 49 -4.87 -22.58 7.13
C THR A 49 -5.90 -23.61 6.69
N LEU A 50 -6.81 -23.21 5.80
CA LEU A 50 -7.77 -24.13 5.17
C LEU A 50 -7.19 -24.73 3.88
N PHE A 51 -6.49 -23.90 3.11
CA PHE A 51 -5.92 -24.24 1.81
C PHE A 51 -4.51 -23.67 1.67
N THR A 52 -3.69 -24.39 0.91
CA THR A 52 -2.32 -24.05 0.50
C THR A 52 -2.09 -24.53 -0.92
N PHE A 53 -1.21 -23.86 -1.67
CA PHE A 53 -0.81 -24.29 -3.00
C PHE A 53 0.41 -25.21 -2.99
N SER A 54 1.43 -24.87 -2.18
CA SER A 54 2.68 -25.64 -2.08
C SER A 54 2.64 -26.70 -1.00
N ASN A 55 1.60 -26.73 -0.16
CA ASN A 55 1.48 -27.60 1.00
C ASN A 55 2.67 -27.49 1.98
N THR A 56 3.38 -26.35 1.95
CA THR A 56 4.51 -26.10 2.85
C THR A 56 4.05 -25.42 4.13
N LEU A 57 4.80 -25.65 5.21
CA LEU A 57 4.59 -24.93 6.46
C LEU A 57 4.84 -23.42 6.27
N ASP A 58 5.79 -23.06 5.42
CA ASP A 58 6.17 -21.68 5.10
C ASP A 58 5.03 -20.88 4.49
N GLU A 59 4.29 -21.49 3.54
CA GLU A 59 3.09 -20.86 2.98
C GLU A 59 2.04 -20.64 4.06
N SER A 60 1.77 -21.66 4.86
CA SER A 60 0.82 -21.56 5.96
C SER A 60 1.22 -20.46 6.95
N TRP A 61 2.49 -20.42 7.34
CA TRP A 61 3.01 -19.44 8.28
C TRP A 61 2.92 -18.02 7.72
N PHE A 62 3.24 -17.82 6.44
CA PHE A 62 3.12 -16.53 5.77
C PHE A 62 1.67 -15.99 5.81
N TYR A 63 0.68 -16.84 5.56
CA TYR A 63 -0.73 -16.46 5.67
C TYR A 63 -1.16 -16.23 7.12
N LEU A 64 -0.76 -17.10 8.04
CA LEU A 64 -1.21 -17.06 9.44
C LEU A 64 -0.62 -15.90 10.23
N VAL A 65 0.65 -15.54 10.01
CA VAL A 65 1.24 -14.32 10.60
C VAL A 65 0.44 -13.09 10.17
N THR A 66 0.06 -13.02 8.90
CA THR A 66 -0.75 -11.92 8.36
C THR A 66 -2.19 -11.96 8.90
N THR A 67 -2.76 -13.15 9.07
CA THR A 67 -4.09 -13.36 9.67
C THR A 67 -4.11 -12.88 11.12
N ALA A 68 -3.06 -13.18 11.89
CA ALA A 68 -2.91 -12.71 13.26
C ALA A 68 -2.80 -11.18 13.33
N ILE A 69 -2.04 -10.55 12.42
CA ILE A 69 -1.98 -9.08 12.30
C ILE A 69 -3.37 -8.49 12.08
N GLU A 70 -4.16 -9.03 11.14
CA GLU A 70 -5.52 -8.57 10.86
C GLU A 70 -6.46 -8.77 12.06
N GLY A 71 -6.38 -9.94 12.71
CA GLY A 71 -7.19 -10.26 13.89
C GLY A 71 -6.92 -9.34 15.07
N PHE A 72 -5.65 -9.21 15.48
CA PHE A 72 -5.25 -8.33 16.59
C PHE A 72 -5.46 -6.85 16.25
N GLY A 73 -5.23 -6.47 14.99
CA GLY A 73 -5.41 -5.11 14.50
C GLY A 73 -6.86 -4.64 14.46
N GLY A 74 -7.85 -5.54 14.53
CA GLY A 74 -9.27 -5.17 14.60
C GLY A 74 -9.59 -4.19 15.73
N ARG A 75 -8.87 -4.25 16.85
CA ARG A 75 -9.04 -3.30 17.95
C ARG A 75 -8.59 -1.87 17.59
N ALA A 76 -7.64 -1.70 16.66
CA ALA A 76 -7.25 -0.39 16.14
C ALA A 76 -8.43 0.29 15.42
N ILE A 77 -9.25 -0.46 14.68
CA ILE A 77 -10.43 0.08 14.02
C ILE A 77 -11.42 0.65 15.04
N THR A 78 -11.62 -0.07 16.16
CA THR A 78 -12.47 0.39 17.26
C THR A 78 -11.90 1.65 17.91
N ALA A 79 -10.59 1.68 18.19
CA ALA A 79 -9.91 2.84 18.75
C ALA A 79 -9.95 4.07 17.82
N ILE A 80 -9.83 3.88 16.50
CA ILE A 80 -10.02 4.95 15.51
C ILE A 80 -11.44 5.55 15.61
N MET A 81 -12.48 4.71 15.73
CA MET A 81 -13.85 5.20 15.91
C MET A 81 -14.00 5.97 17.23
N SER A 82 -13.42 5.46 18.32
CA SER A 82 -13.40 6.14 19.62
C SER A 82 -12.71 7.51 19.54
N ALA A 83 -11.59 7.63 18.82
CA ALA A 83 -10.90 8.89 18.62
C ALA A 83 -11.77 9.91 17.86
N ILE A 84 -12.44 9.49 16.78
CA ILE A 84 -13.34 10.36 16.01
C ILE A 84 -14.53 10.84 16.87
N LEU A 85 -15.11 9.94 17.67
CA LEU A 85 -16.20 10.30 18.59
C LEU A 85 -15.72 11.24 19.70
N ALA A 86 -14.53 11.01 20.25
CA ALA A 86 -13.92 11.88 21.26
C ALA A 86 -13.67 13.30 20.72
N ILE A 87 -13.19 13.42 19.48
CA ILE A 87 -13.03 14.69 18.77
C ILE A 87 -14.38 15.40 18.63
N LYS A 88 -15.42 14.70 18.19
CA LYS A 88 -16.77 15.26 18.07
C LYS A 88 -17.32 15.77 19.41
N ALA A 89 -16.99 15.07 20.50
CA ALA A 89 -17.38 15.44 21.85
C ALA A 89 -16.43 16.47 22.51
N ARG A 90 -15.36 16.90 21.83
CA ARG A 90 -14.27 17.73 22.39
C ARG A 90 -13.68 17.15 23.68
N ASN A 91 -13.58 15.84 23.76
CA ASN A 91 -13.05 15.12 24.92
C ASN A 91 -11.60 14.70 24.67
N ASN A 92 -10.67 15.54 25.11
CA ASN A 92 -9.24 15.35 24.92
C ASN A 92 -8.69 14.13 25.68
N GLN A 93 -9.24 13.81 26.86
CA GLN A 93 -8.84 12.62 27.63
C GLN A 93 -9.18 11.32 26.89
N ASN A 94 -10.39 11.21 26.34
CA ASN A 94 -10.79 10.04 25.56
C ASN A 94 -10.04 9.94 24.23
N LEU A 95 -9.69 11.08 23.61
CA LEU A 95 -8.83 11.10 22.43
C LEU A 95 -7.44 10.55 22.76
N LEU A 96 -6.85 10.98 23.88
CA LEU A 96 -5.54 10.50 24.34
C LEU A 96 -5.55 8.98 24.58
N ILE A 97 -6.58 8.45 25.25
CA ILE A 97 -6.75 7.01 25.47
C ILE A 97 -6.83 6.28 24.12
N ALA A 98 -7.67 6.75 23.21
CA ALA A 98 -7.83 6.13 21.90
C ALA A 98 -6.53 6.14 21.07
N LEU A 99 -5.73 7.22 21.12
CA LEU A 99 -4.42 7.28 20.48
C LEU A 99 -3.43 6.28 21.09
N LYS A 100 -3.40 6.17 22.42
CA LYS A 100 -2.56 5.17 23.11
C LYS A 100 -2.98 3.74 22.74
N ASP A 101 -4.27 3.46 22.61
CA ASP A 101 -4.78 2.16 22.16
C ASP A 101 -4.43 1.86 20.70
N ILE A 102 -4.50 2.85 19.80
CA ILE A 102 -4.03 2.72 18.40
C ILE A 102 -2.54 2.39 18.40
N SER A 103 -1.72 3.16 19.11
CA SER A 103 -0.27 2.94 19.20
C SER A 103 0.07 1.55 19.73
N SER A 104 -0.49 1.16 20.88
CA SER A 104 -0.31 -0.17 21.47
C SER A 104 -0.73 -1.27 20.49
N THR A 105 -1.78 -1.03 19.69
CA THR A 105 -2.18 -2.00 18.66
C THR A 105 -1.13 -2.18 17.58
N ILE A 106 -0.55 -1.07 17.10
CA ILE A 106 0.50 -1.11 16.08
C ILE A 106 1.78 -1.76 16.65
N VAL A 107 2.08 -1.60 17.94
CA VAL A 107 3.18 -2.32 18.62
C VAL A 107 3.02 -3.84 18.50
N ASP A 108 1.83 -4.38 18.76
CA ASP A 108 1.60 -5.82 18.65
C ASP A 108 1.58 -6.30 17.19
N ILE A 109 1.07 -5.48 16.25
CA ILE A 109 1.22 -5.73 14.81
C ILE A 109 2.70 -5.85 14.45
N ASN A 110 3.52 -4.93 14.96
CA ASN A 110 4.96 -4.88 14.78
C ASN A 110 5.69 -6.10 15.36
N ALA A 111 5.26 -6.60 16.52
CA ALA A 111 5.80 -7.81 17.12
C ALA A 111 5.41 -9.05 16.31
N THR A 112 4.13 -9.13 15.90
CA THR A 112 3.60 -10.25 15.11
C THR A 112 4.27 -10.35 13.74
N LEU A 113 4.51 -9.22 13.05
CA LEU A 113 5.19 -9.22 11.75
C LEU A 113 6.60 -9.83 11.82
N GLN A 114 7.33 -9.61 12.91
CA GLN A 114 8.68 -10.18 13.07
C GLN A 114 8.68 -11.70 13.20
N ARG A 115 7.56 -12.29 13.63
CA ARG A 115 7.39 -13.74 13.71
C ARG A 115 7.40 -14.40 12.34
N MET A 116 7.32 -13.63 11.24
CA MET A 116 7.50 -14.15 9.88
C MET A 116 8.78 -15.00 9.75
N HIS A 117 9.86 -14.60 10.41
CA HIS A 117 11.14 -15.29 10.36
C HIS A 117 11.16 -16.64 11.10
N GLU A 118 10.17 -16.95 11.93
CA GLU A 118 10.16 -18.17 12.75
C GLU A 118 9.99 -19.43 11.91
N LYS A 119 9.07 -19.42 10.92
CA LYS A 119 8.67 -20.62 10.17
C LYS A 119 8.34 -20.35 8.69
N CYS A 120 8.86 -19.26 8.13
CA CYS A 120 8.76 -18.97 6.70
C CYS A 120 10.18 -18.72 6.15
N ASP A 121 10.74 -19.71 5.49
CA ASP A 121 12.06 -19.62 4.86
C ASP A 121 12.01 -18.71 3.62
N PRO A 122 12.95 -17.75 3.47
CA PRO A 122 13.00 -16.84 2.33
C PRO A 122 13.09 -17.52 0.96
N TYR A 123 13.83 -18.62 0.85
CA TYR A 123 13.99 -19.35 -0.41
C TYR A 123 12.70 -20.07 -0.77
N VAL A 124 12.09 -20.79 0.19
CA VAL A 124 10.79 -21.45 0.01
C VAL A 124 9.72 -20.45 -0.40
N PHE A 125 9.62 -19.33 0.33
CA PHE A 125 8.66 -18.29 0.00
C PHE A 125 8.85 -17.76 -1.43
N TYR A 126 10.06 -17.37 -1.80
CA TYR A 126 10.31 -16.75 -3.10
C TYR A 126 10.07 -17.70 -4.28
N TRP A 127 10.53 -18.94 -4.16
CA TRP A 127 10.56 -19.88 -5.28
C TRP A 127 9.33 -20.78 -5.37
N MET A 128 8.75 -21.16 -4.23
CA MET A 128 7.62 -22.10 -4.19
C MET A 128 6.28 -21.41 -3.93
N VAL A 129 6.23 -20.41 -3.05
CA VAL A 129 4.96 -19.80 -2.63
C VAL A 129 4.57 -18.62 -3.51
N ARG A 130 5.48 -17.65 -3.65
CA ARG A 130 5.24 -16.37 -4.34
C ARG A 130 4.68 -16.52 -5.76
N PRO A 131 5.09 -17.48 -6.60
CA PRO A 131 4.51 -17.63 -7.94
C PRO A 131 2.99 -17.80 -7.95
N TYR A 132 2.41 -18.45 -6.93
CA TYR A 132 0.96 -18.62 -6.80
C TYR A 132 0.24 -17.33 -6.43
N LEU A 133 0.94 -16.35 -5.86
CA LEU A 133 0.38 -15.06 -5.44
C LEU A 133 0.39 -14.00 -6.56
N ASN A 134 1.03 -14.30 -7.69
CA ASN A 134 1.07 -13.39 -8.83
C ASN A 134 -0.33 -13.26 -9.48
N GLY A 135 -0.60 -12.05 -9.94
CA GLY A 135 -1.71 -11.81 -10.86
C GLY A 135 -1.25 -11.99 -12.29
N TRP A 136 -1.99 -11.43 -13.23
CA TRP A 136 -1.67 -11.41 -14.66
C TRP A 136 -1.60 -9.98 -15.20
N GLU A 137 -1.50 -8.99 -14.31
CA GLU A 137 -1.01 -7.66 -14.66
C GLU A 137 0.51 -7.61 -14.47
N ASN A 138 1.24 -7.17 -15.50
CA ASN A 138 2.71 -7.12 -15.51
C ASN A 138 3.39 -8.49 -15.28
N GLU A 139 2.75 -9.58 -15.69
CA GLU A 139 3.30 -10.93 -15.68
C GLU A 139 3.86 -11.27 -17.06
N ASP A 140 5.17 -11.54 -17.15
CA ASP A 140 5.89 -11.75 -18.41
C ASP A 140 5.35 -12.95 -19.19
N ARG A 141 4.83 -13.95 -18.48
CA ARG A 141 4.20 -15.14 -19.09
C ARG A 141 2.81 -14.84 -19.66
N LEU A 142 2.17 -13.77 -19.22
CA LEU A 142 0.82 -13.36 -19.61
C LEU A 142 0.78 -11.86 -19.96
N PRO A 143 1.53 -11.40 -20.99
CA PRO A 143 1.73 -9.97 -21.25
C PRO A 143 0.43 -9.23 -21.62
N ARG A 144 -0.54 -9.95 -22.20
CA ARG A 144 -1.87 -9.43 -22.52
C ARG A 144 -2.85 -9.55 -21.36
N GLY A 145 -2.54 -10.34 -20.33
CA GLY A 145 -3.46 -10.73 -19.26
C GLY A 145 -4.08 -12.11 -19.50
N LEU A 146 -5.21 -12.38 -18.86
CA LEU A 146 -5.90 -13.66 -18.92
C LEU A 146 -7.28 -13.52 -19.56
N ILE A 147 -7.61 -14.44 -20.49
CA ILE A 147 -8.96 -14.54 -21.07
C ILE A 147 -9.84 -15.33 -20.12
N TYR A 148 -10.96 -14.75 -19.71
CA TYR A 148 -12.05 -15.41 -18.97
C TYR A 148 -13.08 -15.91 -19.96
N GLU A 149 -13.04 -17.21 -20.26
CA GLU A 149 -13.85 -17.76 -21.33
C GLU A 149 -15.35 -17.65 -21.04
N GLY A 150 -16.09 -17.13 -22.03
CA GLY A 150 -17.53 -16.92 -21.94
C GLY A 150 -17.95 -15.78 -21.00
N VAL A 151 -17.03 -14.89 -20.62
CA VAL A 151 -17.31 -13.71 -19.80
C VAL A 151 -17.26 -12.43 -20.64
N ASP A 152 -16.11 -12.08 -21.19
CA ASP A 152 -15.90 -10.77 -21.82
C ASP A 152 -16.13 -10.76 -23.34
N GLY A 153 -16.02 -11.91 -24.01
CA GLY A 153 -16.16 -11.99 -25.47
C GLY A 153 -14.97 -11.38 -26.22
N ASN A 154 -15.27 -10.69 -27.32
CA ASN A 154 -14.30 -10.03 -28.20
C ASN A 154 -14.53 -8.51 -28.22
N ASP A 155 -13.48 -7.74 -28.49
CA ASP A 155 -13.54 -6.30 -28.73
C ASP A 155 -14.16 -5.97 -30.10
N GLU A 156 -14.28 -4.67 -30.40
CA GLU A 156 -14.84 -4.15 -31.66
C GLU A 156 -14.08 -4.62 -32.92
N ASN A 157 -12.81 -5.02 -32.77
CA ASN A 157 -11.97 -5.53 -33.84
C ASN A 157 -11.98 -7.06 -33.92
N GLY A 158 -12.82 -7.73 -33.12
CA GLY A 158 -12.93 -9.19 -33.07
C GLY A 158 -11.83 -9.88 -32.25
N ASN A 159 -10.97 -9.15 -31.54
CA ASN A 159 -9.93 -9.76 -30.70
C ASN A 159 -10.50 -10.16 -29.33
N PRO A 160 -10.05 -11.28 -28.73
CA PRO A 160 -10.47 -11.66 -27.39
C PRO A 160 -10.13 -10.59 -26.36
N ILE A 161 -11.06 -10.31 -25.45
CA ILE A 161 -10.81 -9.38 -24.34
C ILE A 161 -9.99 -10.08 -23.26
N TYR A 162 -8.91 -9.43 -22.84
CA TYR A 162 -8.03 -9.89 -21.76
C TYR A 162 -8.26 -9.06 -20.51
N ARG A 163 -8.44 -9.72 -19.37
CA ARG A 163 -8.45 -9.04 -18.08
C ARG A 163 -7.03 -8.95 -17.54
N LYS A 164 -6.69 -7.83 -16.92
CA LYS A 164 -5.42 -7.58 -16.21
C LYS A 164 -5.71 -7.28 -14.76
N TYR A 165 -5.27 -8.17 -13.87
CA TYR A 165 -5.46 -8.00 -12.44
C TYR A 165 -4.13 -8.19 -11.70
N VAL A 166 -3.88 -7.29 -10.76
CA VAL A 166 -2.77 -7.39 -9.81
C VAL A 166 -2.98 -8.59 -8.88
N GLY A 167 -1.90 -9.28 -8.53
CA GLY A 167 -1.95 -10.42 -7.60
C GLY A 167 -2.18 -10.03 -6.15
N ALA A 168 -2.08 -11.01 -5.26
CA ALA A 168 -2.20 -10.78 -3.83
C ALA A 168 -1.01 -9.97 -3.30
N SER A 169 -1.29 -8.95 -2.49
CA SER A 169 -0.24 -8.17 -1.81
C SER A 169 -0.73 -7.61 -0.49
N ALA A 170 0.18 -7.34 0.44
CA ALA A 170 -0.13 -6.72 1.73
C ALA A 170 -0.80 -5.34 1.58
N GLY A 171 -0.63 -4.65 0.44
CA GLY A 171 -1.34 -3.39 0.16
C GLY A 171 -2.86 -3.53 0.08
N GLN A 172 -3.37 -4.76 -0.05
CA GLN A 172 -4.81 -5.09 -0.01
C GLN A 172 -5.36 -5.24 1.42
N SER A 173 -4.53 -5.09 2.46
CA SER A 173 -4.99 -4.99 3.84
C SER A 173 -5.79 -3.70 4.03
N ALA A 174 -7.06 -3.84 4.43
CA ALA A 174 -7.89 -2.69 4.78
C ALA A 174 -7.47 -2.10 6.13
N LEU A 175 -6.98 -2.93 7.06
CA LEU A 175 -6.50 -2.49 8.36
C LEU A 175 -5.35 -1.47 8.23
N ILE A 176 -4.31 -1.80 7.46
CA ILE A 176 -3.15 -0.92 7.31
C ILE A 176 -3.55 0.39 6.62
N GLN A 177 -4.40 0.34 5.58
CA GLN A 177 -4.89 1.56 4.94
C GLN A 177 -5.81 2.38 5.85
N ALA A 178 -6.59 1.75 6.75
CA ALA A 178 -7.43 2.45 7.71
C ALA A 178 -6.60 3.24 8.74
N LEU A 179 -5.48 2.66 9.20
CA LEU A 179 -4.51 3.35 10.06
C LEU A 179 -3.91 4.56 9.35
N ASP A 180 -3.52 4.40 8.07
CA ASP A 180 -3.00 5.51 7.26
C ASP A 180 -4.02 6.65 7.14
N ILE A 181 -5.27 6.32 6.82
CA ILE A 181 -6.35 7.32 6.72
C ILE A 181 -6.60 8.00 8.06
N ALA A 182 -6.70 7.24 9.16
CA ALA A 182 -6.98 7.79 10.48
C ALA A 182 -5.90 8.76 10.97
N LEU A 183 -4.64 8.45 10.67
CA LEU A 183 -3.47 9.27 11.01
C LEU A 183 -3.16 10.34 9.94
N ASN A 184 -4.04 10.51 8.93
CA ASN A 184 -3.87 11.49 7.85
C ASN A 184 -2.53 11.31 7.08
N ILE A 185 -2.10 10.07 6.86
CA ILE A 185 -0.93 9.74 6.04
C ILE A 185 -1.33 9.74 4.57
N GLU A 186 -0.78 10.70 3.82
CA GLU A 186 -1.01 10.84 2.39
C GLU A 186 0.04 10.08 1.57
N HIS A 187 -0.43 9.31 0.59
CA HIS A 187 0.42 8.52 -0.29
C HIS A 187 0.37 9.02 -1.72
N TYR A 188 1.55 9.14 -2.33
CA TYR A 188 1.71 9.65 -3.69
C TYR A 188 2.17 8.54 -4.65
N PRO A 189 2.09 8.75 -5.97
CA PRO A 189 2.71 7.84 -6.93
C PRO A 189 4.21 7.71 -6.66
N THR A 190 4.77 6.51 -6.89
CA THR A 190 6.18 6.24 -6.60
C THR A 190 7.10 7.20 -7.38
N GLY A 191 8.00 7.88 -6.69
CA GLY A 191 8.92 8.86 -7.25
C GLY A 191 8.37 10.29 -7.29
N VAL A 192 7.09 10.50 -6.94
CA VAL A 192 6.47 11.83 -6.82
C VAL A 192 6.55 12.28 -5.37
N LYS A 193 7.10 13.48 -5.14
CA LYS A 193 7.13 14.11 -3.82
C LYS A 193 5.92 15.05 -3.63
N PRO A 194 5.49 15.30 -2.37
CA PRO A 194 4.50 16.34 -2.09
C PRO A 194 4.98 17.68 -2.65
N ARG A 195 4.10 18.44 -3.32
CA ARG A 195 4.42 19.81 -3.72
C ARG A 195 4.44 20.70 -2.48
N ILE A 196 5.61 21.20 -2.14
CA ILE A 196 5.79 22.25 -1.13
C ILE A 196 5.46 23.57 -1.84
N ASN A 197 4.39 24.23 -1.40
CA ASN A 197 3.81 25.51 -1.89
C ASN A 197 2.87 25.42 -3.10
N GLY A 198 1.56 25.49 -2.79
CA GLY A 198 0.48 25.73 -3.75
C GLY A 198 -0.68 24.76 -3.54
N HIS A 199 -1.76 25.25 -2.91
CA HIS A 199 -3.10 24.67 -2.82
C HIS A 199 -3.24 23.15 -3.01
N CYS A 200 -3.58 22.45 -1.91
CA CYS A 200 -4.00 21.05 -1.89
C CYS A 200 -4.97 20.71 -3.05
N PHE A 201 -4.45 20.09 -4.10
CA PHE A 201 -5.25 19.41 -5.12
C PHE A 201 -5.47 17.99 -4.61
N MET A 202 -6.49 17.78 -3.77
CA MET A 202 -7.23 16.51 -3.63
C MET A 202 -8.34 16.66 -2.57
N LYS A 203 -9.38 17.46 -2.86
CA LYS A 203 -10.66 17.36 -2.13
C LYS A 203 -11.75 16.57 -2.89
N ASN A 204 -11.51 16.16 -4.13
CA ASN A 204 -12.50 15.48 -4.96
C ASN A 204 -12.00 14.16 -5.58
N TYR A 205 -11.58 13.20 -4.74
CA TYR A 205 -11.66 11.78 -5.12
C TYR A 205 -12.83 11.15 -4.39
N THR A 206 -14.05 11.60 -4.72
CA THR A 206 -15.24 10.79 -4.50
C THR A 206 -15.22 9.63 -5.50
N SER A 207 -15.57 8.43 -5.06
CA SER A 207 -15.63 7.21 -5.88
C SER A 207 -16.73 7.23 -6.97
N GLU A 208 -17.34 8.38 -7.23
CA GLU A 208 -18.41 8.54 -8.23
C GLU A 208 -17.91 8.48 -9.68
N ASN A 209 -16.59 8.60 -9.93
CA ASN A 209 -16.01 8.50 -11.28
C ASN A 209 -15.17 7.22 -11.53
N SER A 210 -15.27 6.18 -10.69
CA SER A 210 -14.59 4.90 -10.94
C SER A 210 -15.52 3.68 -11.04
N CYS A 211 -16.83 3.87 -11.01
CA CYS A 211 -17.75 2.91 -11.61
C CYS A 211 -17.89 3.21 -13.09
N LEU A 212 -17.02 2.64 -13.92
CA LEU A 212 -17.37 2.37 -15.32
C LEU A 212 -18.53 1.38 -15.31
N ARG A 213 -19.74 1.93 -15.21
CA ARG A 213 -21.00 1.27 -15.52
C ARG A 213 -20.90 0.89 -16.99
N PHE A 214 -20.82 -0.41 -17.27
CA PHE A 214 -21.13 -0.95 -18.58
C PHE A 214 -22.62 -0.66 -18.85
N GLU A 215 -22.94 0.51 -19.37
CA GLU A 215 -24.24 0.80 -19.97
C GLU A 215 -24.12 0.69 -21.49
N SER A 216 -24.84 -0.29 -22.04
CA SER A 216 -25.06 -0.52 -23.46
C SER A 216 -25.72 0.69 -24.11
N LYS A 217 -25.02 1.33 -25.05
CA LYS A 217 -25.61 2.37 -25.91
C LYS A 217 -26.53 1.73 -26.96
N PHE A 218 -27.83 1.76 -26.71
CA PHE A 218 -28.82 1.88 -27.80
C PHE A 218 -29.02 3.37 -28.08
N ASN A 219 -28.67 3.80 -29.29
CA ASN A 219 -28.79 5.18 -29.72
C ASN A 219 -30.11 5.34 -30.50
N ASN A 220 -31.03 6.16 -30.00
CA ASN A 220 -32.15 6.70 -30.77
C ASN A 220 -31.77 8.11 -31.23
N ASN A 221 -31.70 8.30 -32.54
CA ASN A 221 -31.49 9.59 -33.20
C ASN A 221 -32.72 10.49 -33.03
N HIS A 222 -32.50 11.74 -32.62
CA HIS A 222 -33.29 12.84 -33.16
C HIS A 222 -32.44 14.09 -33.38
N ASN A 223 -32.39 14.48 -34.65
CA ASN A 223 -31.84 15.73 -35.17
C ASN A 223 -32.76 16.90 -34.82
N ASN A 224 -32.18 18.08 -34.57
CA ASN A 224 -32.72 19.30 -35.16
C ASN A 224 -31.67 20.42 -35.28
N HIS A 225 -31.53 20.89 -36.54
CA HIS A 225 -31.27 22.25 -37.07
C HIS A 225 -31.21 23.44 -36.07
N ASN A 226 -30.54 24.58 -36.29
CA ASN A 226 -29.90 25.20 -37.46
C ASN A 226 -29.20 26.50 -37.01
N ASN A 227 -28.25 26.98 -37.83
CA ASN A 227 -28.05 28.36 -38.32
C ASN A 227 -26.66 29.02 -38.20
N ASN A 228 -26.17 29.34 -39.40
CA ASN A 228 -25.05 30.16 -39.85
C ASN A 228 -25.07 31.63 -39.34
N ASN A 229 -23.90 32.25 -39.15
CA ASN A 229 -23.26 33.13 -40.17
C ASN A 229 -22.07 33.94 -39.64
N ASN A 230 -21.00 33.94 -40.46
CA ASN A 230 -19.86 34.84 -40.64
C ASN A 230 -19.66 36.09 -39.75
N SER A 231 -18.43 36.24 -39.25
CA SER A 231 -17.57 37.40 -39.59
C SER A 231 -16.09 37.11 -39.33
N ASN A 232 -15.30 37.37 -40.38
CA ASN A 232 -13.84 37.35 -40.38
C ASN A 232 -13.27 38.45 -39.49
N ASN A 233 -12.28 38.11 -38.66
CA ASN A 233 -11.20 39.02 -38.31
C ASN A 233 -9.91 38.21 -38.11
N ASN A 234 -8.96 38.45 -39.01
CA ASN A 234 -7.63 37.87 -39.01
C ASN A 234 -6.78 38.55 -37.92
N ASN A 235 -6.39 37.82 -36.89
CA ASN A 235 -5.20 38.12 -36.10
C ASN A 235 -4.33 36.86 -36.05
N THR A 236 -3.15 36.99 -36.65
CA THR A 236 -2.00 36.07 -36.61
C THR A 236 -1.83 35.42 -35.24
N THR A 237 -2.21 34.15 -35.15
CA THR A 237 -1.87 33.30 -34.01
C THR A 237 -0.81 32.32 -34.50
N GLN A 238 0.41 32.48 -33.97
CA GLN A 238 1.48 31.50 -34.10
C GLN A 238 0.92 30.12 -33.71
N GLN A 239 1.11 29.14 -34.59
CA GLN A 239 0.96 27.73 -34.25
C GLN A 239 1.93 27.40 -33.11
N TYR A 240 1.41 27.31 -31.90
CA TYR A 240 2.05 26.52 -30.85
C TYR A 240 1.67 25.06 -31.10
N PRO A 241 2.66 24.14 -31.19
CA PRO A 241 2.36 22.72 -31.30
C PRO A 241 1.57 22.32 -30.06
N SER A 242 0.45 21.63 -30.28
CA SER A 242 -0.34 21.02 -29.22
C SER A 242 0.50 19.93 -28.56
N ASP A 243 1.16 20.27 -27.46
CA ASP A 243 1.78 19.31 -26.56
C ASP A 243 0.68 18.43 -25.94
N GLU A 244 0.41 17.31 -26.59
CA GLU A 244 -0.36 16.14 -26.13
C GLU A 244 0.33 15.41 -24.95
N ASN A 245 0.95 16.16 -24.03
CA ASN A 245 1.48 15.63 -22.77
C ASN A 245 0.68 16.19 -21.59
N SER A 246 -0.64 15.98 -21.63
CA SER A 246 -1.39 15.93 -20.37
C SER A 246 -0.83 14.74 -19.58
N ILE A 247 0.04 15.02 -18.59
CA ILE A 247 0.48 14.05 -17.60
C ILE A 247 -0.79 13.42 -17.02
N LYS A 248 -1.15 12.19 -17.45
CA LYS A 248 -2.22 11.42 -16.82
C LYS A 248 -1.84 11.34 -15.35
N LEU A 249 -2.60 12.01 -14.50
CA LEU A 249 -2.35 12.05 -13.06
C LEU A 249 -2.43 10.61 -12.56
N GLN A 250 -1.28 9.97 -12.38
CA GLN A 250 -1.22 8.57 -11.99
C GLN A 250 -1.79 8.48 -10.58
N GLN A 251 -2.79 7.63 -10.38
CA GLN A 251 -3.32 7.38 -9.03
C GLN A 251 -2.24 6.70 -8.18
N PRO A 252 -2.13 7.03 -6.87
CA PRO A 252 -1.25 6.29 -5.98
C PRO A 252 -1.62 4.80 -6.00
N TYR A 253 -0.61 3.93 -5.93
CA TYR A 253 -0.78 2.48 -6.06
C TYR A 253 -1.83 1.89 -5.10
N LEU A 254 -1.90 2.43 -3.87
CA LEU A 254 -2.86 1.97 -2.86
C LEU A 254 -4.32 2.21 -3.25
N TYR A 255 -4.64 3.25 -4.03
CA TYR A 255 -5.99 3.44 -4.54
C TYR A 255 -6.34 2.39 -5.59
N LYS A 256 -5.40 2.11 -6.50
CA LYS A 256 -5.58 1.06 -7.52
C LYS A 256 -5.82 -0.31 -6.87
N ILE A 257 -5.09 -0.64 -5.81
CA ILE A 257 -5.17 -1.97 -5.20
C ILE A 257 -6.46 -2.20 -4.39
N ARG A 258 -7.21 -1.15 -4.05
CA ARG A 258 -8.53 -1.26 -3.38
C ARG A 258 -9.55 -2.05 -4.20
N GLN A 259 -9.42 -2.10 -5.52
CA GLN A 259 -10.29 -2.94 -6.38
C GLN A 259 -10.18 -4.44 -6.04
N ASN A 260 -9.07 -4.85 -5.41
CA ASN A 260 -8.83 -6.21 -4.95
C ASN A 260 -9.16 -6.40 -3.45
N MET A 261 -9.75 -5.40 -2.79
CA MET A 261 -10.38 -5.57 -1.48
C MET A 261 -11.85 -5.94 -1.65
N SER A 262 -12.47 -6.54 -0.63
CA SER A 262 -13.93 -6.74 -0.63
C SER A 262 -14.65 -5.40 -0.77
N GLY A 263 -15.80 -5.39 -1.45
CA GLY A 263 -16.55 -4.15 -1.70
C GLY A 263 -16.90 -3.40 -0.40
N ARG A 264 -17.22 -4.14 0.67
CA ARG A 264 -17.53 -3.57 1.99
C ARG A 264 -16.31 -2.92 2.65
N HIS A 265 -15.12 -3.54 2.57
CA HIS A 265 -13.91 -2.96 3.15
C HIS A 265 -13.48 -1.71 2.38
N ARG A 266 -13.59 -1.73 1.04
CA ARG A 266 -13.33 -0.56 0.22
C ARG A 266 -14.25 0.60 0.60
N LYS A 267 -15.55 0.34 0.69
CA LYS A 267 -16.54 1.35 1.11
C LYS A 267 -16.24 1.90 2.50
N PHE A 268 -15.86 1.05 3.45
CA PHE A 268 -15.43 1.49 4.77
C PHE A 268 -14.25 2.46 4.72
N LEU A 269 -13.22 2.19 3.92
CA LEU A 269 -12.08 3.11 3.75
C LEU A 269 -12.50 4.45 3.13
N GLU A 270 -13.40 4.41 2.14
CA GLU A 270 -13.95 5.63 1.52
C GLU A 270 -14.76 6.47 2.50
N ASP A 271 -15.58 5.84 3.34
CA ASP A 271 -16.36 6.54 4.35
C ASP A 271 -15.48 7.04 5.50
N LEU A 272 -14.49 6.25 5.94
CA LEU A 272 -13.50 6.66 6.94
C LEU A 272 -12.74 7.91 6.50
N ALA A 273 -12.30 7.96 5.24
CA ALA A 273 -11.56 9.11 4.70
C ALA A 273 -12.35 10.41 4.70
N LYS A 274 -13.69 10.36 4.73
CA LYS A 274 -14.55 11.56 4.82
C LYS A 274 -14.63 12.12 6.23
N VAL A 275 -14.46 11.28 7.25
CA VAL A 275 -14.73 11.64 8.66
C VAL A 275 -13.47 11.67 9.53
N ALA A 276 -12.41 10.98 9.15
CA ALA A 276 -11.15 10.97 9.87
C ALA A 276 -10.49 12.35 9.82
N ASN A 277 -10.30 12.98 10.98
CA ASN A 277 -9.75 14.32 11.11
C ASN A 277 -8.82 14.48 12.32
N ILE A 278 -8.26 13.37 12.83
CA ILE A 278 -7.45 13.33 14.06
C ILE A 278 -6.31 14.35 14.00
N ARG A 279 -5.45 14.27 12.98
CA ARG A 279 -4.30 15.17 12.82
C ARG A 279 -4.71 16.65 12.79
N ASN A 280 -5.71 16.96 11.97
CA ASN A 280 -6.18 18.34 11.79
C ASN A 280 -6.79 18.91 13.08
N TYR A 281 -7.50 18.08 13.85
CA TYR A 281 -8.01 18.47 15.17
C TYR A 281 -6.86 18.80 16.12
N ILE A 282 -5.85 17.94 16.24
CA ILE A 282 -4.71 18.16 17.14
C ILE A 282 -3.96 19.45 16.77
N ILE A 283 -3.71 19.70 15.49
CA ILE A 283 -3.06 20.95 15.01
C ILE A 283 -3.90 22.19 15.35
N SER A 284 -5.23 22.09 15.27
CA SER A 284 -6.10 23.21 15.63
C SER A 284 -6.06 23.54 17.12
N GLN A 285 -5.81 22.54 17.98
CA GLN A 285 -5.63 22.75 19.43
C GLN A 285 -4.27 23.41 19.72
N THR A 286 -3.18 22.92 19.13
CA THR A 286 -1.84 23.49 19.33
C THR A 286 -1.74 24.95 18.88
N SER A 287 -2.43 25.31 17.80
CA SER A 287 -2.45 26.69 17.26
C SER A 287 -3.32 27.64 18.09
N TYR A 288 -4.30 27.11 18.84
CA TYR A 288 -5.13 27.89 19.74
C TYR A 288 -4.37 28.23 21.03
N ASP A 289 -3.67 27.25 21.59
CA ASP A 289 -2.92 27.39 22.85
C ASP A 289 -1.75 28.40 22.72
N SER A 290 -1.11 28.50 21.56
CA SER A 290 -0.03 29.49 21.34
C SER A 290 -0.48 30.97 21.36
N ASN A 291 -1.80 31.24 21.31
CA ASN A 291 -2.36 32.59 21.27
C ASN A 291 -2.99 33.04 22.59
N ILE A 292 -3.04 32.19 23.60
CA ILE A 292 -3.63 32.50 24.90
C ILE A 292 -2.57 33.11 25.82
N THR A 293 -2.76 34.38 26.20
CA THR A 293 -1.91 35.11 27.17
C THR A 293 -2.73 35.64 28.35
N THR A 294 -3.92 35.06 28.61
CA THR A 294 -4.95 35.71 29.44
C THR A 294 -5.51 34.87 30.61
N TYR A 295 -5.01 33.66 30.89
CA TYR A 295 -5.46 32.86 32.04
C TYR A 295 -4.45 32.86 33.20
N SER A 296 -4.85 32.23 34.31
CA SER A 296 -4.03 32.04 35.50
C SER A 296 -2.88 31.05 35.20
N PRO A 297 -1.65 31.28 35.71
CA PRO A 297 -0.48 30.46 35.37
C PRO A 297 -0.64 28.94 35.59
N ASP A 298 -1.45 28.54 36.55
CA ASP A 298 -1.65 27.12 36.90
C ASP A 298 -2.58 26.38 35.91
N GLU A 299 -3.61 27.06 35.39
CA GLU A 299 -4.56 26.47 34.42
C GLU A 299 -3.93 26.39 33.02
N ASP A 300 -3.10 27.36 32.66
CA ASP A 300 -2.34 27.35 31.41
C ASP A 300 -1.37 26.16 31.35
N MET A 301 -0.71 25.82 32.46
CA MET A 301 0.23 24.69 32.53
C MET A 301 -0.43 23.32 32.36
N GLU A 302 -1.60 23.09 32.98
CA GLU A 302 -2.32 21.81 32.85
C GLU A 302 -2.88 21.60 31.43
N MET A 303 -3.44 22.67 30.84
CA MET A 303 -3.88 22.69 29.45
C MET A 303 -2.73 22.41 28.47
N LEU A 304 -1.60 23.11 28.61
CA LEU A 304 -0.41 22.92 27.77
C LEU A 304 0.11 21.48 27.84
N GLN A 305 0.15 20.93 29.06
CA GLN A 305 0.59 19.56 29.31
C GLN A 305 -0.33 18.55 28.62
N GLY A 306 -1.65 18.72 28.72
CA GLY A 306 -2.63 17.85 28.05
C GLY A 306 -2.52 17.88 26.53
N THR A 307 -2.32 19.07 25.93
CA THR A 307 -2.08 19.20 24.48
C THR A 307 -0.78 18.53 24.05
N ASN A 308 0.30 18.68 24.82
CA ASN A 308 1.58 18.03 24.57
C ASN A 308 1.46 16.49 24.61
N GLU A 309 0.75 15.93 25.60
CA GLU A 309 0.51 14.48 25.68
C GLU A 309 -0.24 13.91 24.46
N ILE A 310 -1.21 14.65 23.92
CA ILE A 310 -1.95 14.24 22.72
C ILE A 310 -1.06 14.27 21.48
N VAL A 311 -0.24 15.30 21.32
CA VAL A 311 0.75 15.39 20.23
C VAL A 311 1.73 14.23 20.31
N GLN A 312 2.26 13.93 21.50
CA GLN A 312 3.16 12.80 21.73
C GLN A 312 2.49 11.46 21.40
N ALA A 313 1.25 11.23 21.85
CA ALA A 313 0.53 9.99 21.58
C ALA A 313 0.25 9.79 20.09
N TYR A 314 -0.09 10.87 19.36
CA TYR A 314 -0.26 10.86 17.92
C TYR A 314 1.06 10.57 17.18
N ASN A 315 2.15 11.27 17.54
CA ASN A 315 3.46 11.05 16.93
C ASN A 315 3.99 9.64 17.22
N GLU A 316 3.68 9.08 18.38
CA GLU A 316 4.02 7.69 18.69
C GLU A 316 3.27 6.70 17.79
N CYS A 317 2.01 6.97 17.43
CA CYS A 317 1.31 6.17 16.41
C CYS A 317 2.06 6.20 15.06
N LEU A 318 2.53 7.38 14.62
CA LEU A 318 3.32 7.52 13.38
C LEU A 318 4.66 6.77 13.48
N ASN A 319 5.34 6.86 14.62
CA ASN A 319 6.59 6.16 14.87
C ASN A 319 6.40 4.63 14.81
N GLN A 320 5.29 4.11 15.37
CA GLN A 320 4.95 2.70 15.26
C GLN A 320 4.62 2.28 13.82
N MET A 321 3.94 3.13 13.04
CA MET A 321 3.73 2.89 11.60
C MET A 321 5.04 2.91 10.81
N LYS A 322 5.96 3.83 11.11
CA LYS A 322 7.31 3.86 10.53
C LYS A 322 8.08 2.58 10.88
N ASN A 323 7.99 2.10 12.12
CA ASN A 323 8.60 0.84 12.54
C ASN A 323 8.05 -0.35 11.76
N PHE A 324 6.72 -0.40 11.55
CA PHE A 324 6.07 -1.41 10.73
C PHE A 324 6.60 -1.42 9.31
N ARG A 325 6.63 -0.24 8.66
CA ARG A 325 7.16 -0.10 7.30
C ARG A 325 8.64 -0.45 7.21
N SER A 326 9.43 -0.11 8.22
CA SER A 326 10.87 -0.43 8.27
C SER A 326 11.10 -1.94 8.40
N LYS A 327 10.38 -2.61 9.29
CA LYS A 327 10.40 -4.08 9.42
C LYS A 327 9.91 -4.78 8.15
N HIS A 328 8.84 -4.28 7.54
CA HIS A 328 8.33 -4.82 6.28
C HIS A 328 9.37 -4.66 5.14
N LEU A 329 10.06 -3.52 5.07
CA LEU A 329 11.15 -3.31 4.11
C LEU A 329 12.31 -4.30 4.33
N GLN A 330 12.65 -4.61 5.59
CA GLN A 330 13.66 -5.62 5.93
C GLN A 330 13.25 -7.01 5.45
N ILE A 331 12.00 -7.41 5.73
CA ILE A 331 11.44 -8.68 5.23
C ILE A 331 11.52 -8.72 3.71
N VAL A 332 11.07 -7.67 3.02
CA VAL A 332 11.15 -7.61 1.56
C VAL A 332 12.58 -7.72 1.04
N SER A 333 13.54 -7.06 1.68
CA SER A 333 14.95 -7.17 1.29
C SER A 333 15.42 -8.63 1.30
N VAL A 334 15.10 -9.36 2.38
CA VAL A 334 15.52 -10.75 2.57
C VAL A 334 14.75 -11.75 1.70
N TYR A 335 13.42 -11.62 1.66
CA TYR A 335 12.52 -12.59 1.02
C TYR A 335 12.39 -12.36 -0.48
N ILE A 336 12.67 -11.16 -0.97
CA ILE A 336 12.47 -10.81 -2.39
C ILE A 336 13.78 -10.39 -3.04
N VAL A 337 14.46 -9.37 -2.52
CA VAL A 337 15.61 -8.77 -3.22
C VAL A 337 16.83 -9.70 -3.23
N ILE A 338 17.19 -10.27 -2.08
CA ILE A 338 18.31 -11.21 -1.97
C ILE A 338 18.05 -12.45 -2.83
N GLN A 339 16.83 -13.00 -2.80
CA GLN A 339 16.48 -14.19 -3.58
C GLN A 339 16.50 -13.92 -5.09
N ALA A 340 15.99 -12.76 -5.54
CA ALA A 340 16.04 -12.35 -6.94
C ALA A 340 17.49 -12.23 -7.46
N ARG A 341 18.42 -11.73 -6.63
CA ARG A 341 19.84 -11.62 -7.00
C ARG A 341 20.53 -12.98 -7.12
N ARG A 342 20.17 -13.95 -6.27
CA ARG A 342 20.69 -15.33 -6.35
C ARG A 342 20.37 -16.01 -7.67
N ASN A 343 19.26 -15.67 -8.32
CA ASN A 343 18.91 -16.19 -9.65
C ASN A 343 19.84 -15.70 -10.77
N ASN A 344 20.40 -14.49 -10.62
CA ASN A 344 21.23 -13.86 -11.66
C ASN A 344 22.71 -14.22 -11.55
N GLY A 345 23.11 -14.94 -10.49
CA GLY A 345 24.45 -15.51 -10.33
C GLY A 345 24.37 -17.03 -10.32
N ASN A 346 24.96 -17.68 -11.33
CA ASN A 346 25.16 -19.14 -11.32
C ASN A 346 25.91 -19.54 -10.04
N SER A 347 25.20 -20.10 -9.05
CA SER A 347 25.76 -20.98 -8.01
C SER A 347 24.64 -21.66 -7.23
N HIS A 348 24.44 -22.95 -7.49
CA HIS A 348 23.84 -23.85 -6.51
C HIS A 348 24.88 -24.05 -5.39
N SER A 349 24.71 -23.33 -4.28
CA SER A 349 25.39 -23.65 -3.03
C SER A 349 24.38 -23.65 -1.89
N ASN A 350 24.34 -24.80 -1.22
CA ASN A 350 23.37 -25.20 -0.21
C ASN A 350 23.22 -24.22 0.95
N SER A 351 21.99 -24.24 1.49
CA SER A 351 21.59 -23.92 2.86
C SER A 351 22.71 -24.08 3.91
N MET A 352 22.83 -23.05 4.76
CA MET A 352 23.23 -23.05 6.18
C MET A 352 24.16 -21.87 6.48
N TYR A 353 23.60 -20.73 6.90
CA TYR A 353 24.16 -19.75 7.85
C TYR A 353 23.18 -18.57 7.96
N TYR A 354 22.14 -18.72 8.78
CA TYR A 354 21.40 -17.58 9.34
C TYR A 354 21.72 -17.48 10.83
N SER A 355 22.95 -17.06 11.10
CA SER A 355 23.36 -16.52 12.39
C SER A 355 24.38 -15.42 12.07
N GLN A 356 24.04 -14.18 12.44
CA GLN A 356 24.81 -12.94 12.25
C GLN A 356 24.63 -12.24 10.89
N ILE A 357 23.44 -11.64 10.66
CA ILE A 357 23.36 -10.45 9.83
C ILE A 357 23.37 -9.25 10.76
N ASN A 358 24.46 -8.47 10.69
CA ASN A 358 24.66 -7.25 11.45
C ASN A 358 23.59 -6.22 11.06
N LYS A 359 22.96 -5.59 12.07
CA LYS A 359 21.85 -4.62 11.89
C LYS A 359 22.27 -3.34 11.14
N ASP A 360 23.56 -3.07 11.01
CA ASP A 360 24.09 -1.79 10.54
C ASP A 360 24.38 -1.72 9.02
N GLU A 361 24.30 -2.83 8.29
CA GLU A 361 24.46 -2.84 6.81
C GLU A 361 23.15 -2.58 6.04
N ILE A 362 22.00 -2.60 6.72
CA ILE A 362 20.68 -2.53 6.07
C ILE A 362 20.24 -1.08 5.76
N THR A 363 20.95 -0.07 6.28
CA THR A 363 20.61 1.36 6.12
C THR A 363 21.61 2.17 5.29
N SER A 364 22.70 1.59 4.79
CA SER A 364 23.66 2.32 3.97
C SER A 364 23.72 1.81 2.53
N THR A 365 22.99 2.48 1.63
CA THR A 365 23.54 2.70 0.29
C THR A 365 24.68 3.71 0.44
N LYS A 366 25.84 3.27 0.91
CA LYS A 366 27.07 4.01 0.62
C LYS A 366 27.39 3.74 -0.84
N GLU A 367 27.30 4.78 -1.66
CA GLU A 367 28.17 4.91 -2.82
C GLU A 367 29.61 4.79 -2.31
N VAL A 368 30.16 3.57 -2.31
CA VAL A 368 31.57 3.36 -2.03
C VAL A 368 32.30 3.53 -3.35
N THR A 369 32.59 4.77 -3.71
CA THR A 369 33.77 5.10 -4.51
C THR A 369 35.01 4.73 -3.70
N SER A 370 35.42 3.46 -3.77
CA SER A 370 36.76 3.06 -3.32
C SER A 370 37.66 3.03 -4.55
N THR A 371 38.38 4.13 -4.76
CA THR A 371 39.63 4.14 -5.52
C THR A 371 40.62 3.23 -4.79
N LYS A 372 40.75 1.98 -5.26
CA LYS A 372 41.98 1.22 -5.05
C LYS A 372 42.90 1.58 -6.20
N GLU A 373 43.93 2.38 -5.92
CA GLU A 373 45.12 2.44 -6.76
C GLU A 373 45.68 1.02 -6.87
N VAL A 374 45.54 0.44 -8.05
CA VAL A 374 46.28 -0.75 -8.45
C VAL A 374 47.21 -0.28 -9.55
N THR A 375 48.49 -0.13 -9.21
CA THR A 375 49.57 0.04 -10.17
C THR A 375 49.57 -1.17 -11.10
N ILE A 376 49.16 -1.00 -12.35
CA ILE A 376 49.28 -2.04 -13.38
C ILE A 376 50.06 -1.48 -14.56
N THR A 377 51.23 -2.08 -14.75
CA THR A 377 52.08 -2.02 -15.92
C THR A 377 51.29 -2.41 -17.18
N THR A 378 51.49 -1.61 -18.22
CA THR A 378 50.99 -1.72 -19.61
C THR A 378 50.73 -3.13 -20.15
N ASN A 379 49.50 -3.38 -20.67
CA ASN A 379 49.27 -3.62 -22.10
C ASN A 379 47.78 -3.96 -22.43
N THR A 380 47.21 -3.14 -23.31
CA THR A 380 46.17 -3.43 -24.33
C THR A 380 45.09 -4.49 -24.06
N THR A 381 43.84 -4.05 -23.78
CA THR A 381 42.63 -4.64 -24.37
C THR A 381 41.38 -3.78 -24.16
N LYS A 382 40.48 -3.84 -25.16
CA LYS A 382 39.26 -3.05 -25.37
C LYS A 382 38.37 -2.86 -24.13
N VAL A 383 38.03 -1.60 -23.83
CA VAL A 383 37.01 -1.22 -22.85
C VAL A 383 35.62 -1.57 -23.39
N LYS A 384 34.98 -2.58 -22.79
CA LYS A 384 33.51 -2.72 -22.80
C LYS A 384 32.98 -2.00 -21.57
N THR A 385 32.26 -0.92 -21.77
CA THR A 385 31.48 -0.24 -20.73
C THR A 385 30.27 -1.10 -20.37
N THR A 386 30.40 -1.87 -19.29
CA THR A 386 29.25 -2.57 -18.68
C THR A 386 28.54 -1.59 -17.76
N THR A 387 27.43 -1.02 -18.23
CA THR A 387 26.51 -0.26 -17.37
C THR A 387 25.92 -1.20 -16.31
N ASN A 388 26.23 -0.96 -15.04
CA ASN A 388 25.62 -1.68 -13.92
C ASN A 388 24.13 -1.33 -13.87
N LYS A 389 23.29 -2.17 -14.49
CA LYS A 389 21.84 -2.07 -14.46
C LYS A 389 21.37 -2.37 -13.02
N SER A 390 20.80 -1.38 -12.34
CA SER A 390 20.10 -1.61 -11.08
C SER A 390 18.98 -2.62 -11.33
N ILE A 391 18.99 -3.75 -10.60
CA ILE A 391 17.96 -4.79 -10.76
C ILE A 391 16.66 -4.23 -10.19
N GLU A 392 15.71 -3.92 -11.07
CA GLU A 392 14.36 -3.53 -10.70
C GLU A 392 13.60 -4.76 -10.20
N VAL A 393 13.40 -4.87 -8.88
CA VAL A 393 12.67 -6.00 -8.28
C VAL A 393 11.22 -5.61 -8.05
N LYS A 394 10.33 -6.17 -8.86
CA LYS A 394 8.88 -5.94 -8.77
C LYS A 394 8.26 -6.84 -7.70
N GLY A 395 7.31 -6.31 -6.92
CA GLY A 395 6.46 -7.12 -6.04
C GLY A 395 5.39 -7.90 -6.82
N THR A 396 4.65 -8.80 -6.16
CA THR A 396 3.44 -9.45 -6.73
C THR A 396 2.35 -8.43 -7.11
N GLY A 397 2.43 -7.25 -6.47
CA GLY A 397 1.68 -6.04 -6.76
C GLY A 397 2.05 -5.32 -8.07
N GLY A 398 3.17 -5.70 -8.71
CA GLY A 398 3.69 -5.05 -9.91
C GLY A 398 4.45 -3.74 -9.69
N THR A 399 4.58 -3.25 -8.45
CA THR A 399 5.37 -2.04 -8.12
C THR A 399 6.85 -2.35 -7.97
N ASN A 400 7.71 -1.38 -8.31
CA ASN A 400 9.11 -1.39 -7.90
C ASN A 400 9.17 -1.26 -6.37
N LEU A 401 9.49 -2.37 -5.71
CA LEU A 401 9.06 -2.59 -4.34
C LEU A 401 9.85 -1.75 -3.33
N ILE A 402 11.17 -1.58 -3.55
CA ILE A 402 12.03 -0.85 -2.61
C ILE A 402 11.76 0.66 -2.62
N PRO A 403 11.72 1.37 -3.76
CA PRO A 403 11.39 2.79 -3.79
C PRO A 403 10.00 3.07 -3.24
N PHE A 404 9.02 2.23 -3.59
CA PHE A 404 7.64 2.35 -3.11
C PHE A 404 7.57 2.26 -1.57
N LEU A 405 8.16 1.22 -0.97
CA LEU A 405 8.10 1.03 0.48
C LEU A 405 8.92 2.08 1.25
N LYS A 406 10.05 2.53 0.70
CA LYS A 406 10.82 3.65 1.27
C LYS A 406 10.00 4.93 1.27
N GLN A 407 9.39 5.27 0.15
CA GLN A 407 8.52 6.45 0.02
C GLN A 407 7.37 6.38 1.03
N MET A 408 6.67 5.25 1.14
CA MET A 408 5.59 5.11 2.14
C MET A 408 6.06 5.36 3.57
N ARG A 409 7.27 4.90 3.93
CA ARG A 409 7.85 5.13 5.27
C ARG A 409 8.11 6.61 5.49
N ASP A 410 8.72 7.27 4.52
CA ASP A 410 9.10 8.68 4.60
C ASP A 410 7.85 9.58 4.61
N GLU A 411 6.82 9.25 3.82
CA GLU A 411 5.50 9.91 3.81
C GLU A 411 4.80 9.85 5.18
N THR A 412 4.93 8.76 5.94
CA THR A 412 4.39 8.70 7.30
C THR A 412 5.07 9.65 8.27
N MET A 413 6.40 9.76 8.22
CA MET A 413 7.10 10.71 9.09
C MET A 413 6.89 12.16 8.67
N ALA A 414 6.55 12.42 7.40
CA ALA A 414 6.17 13.75 6.96
C ALA A 414 4.88 14.28 7.62
N GLN A 415 4.09 13.43 8.30
CA GLN A 415 2.87 13.82 9.01
C GLN A 415 3.08 14.14 10.49
N GLU A 416 4.32 14.02 10.99
CA GLU A 416 4.67 14.35 12.37
C GLU A 416 4.26 15.79 12.70
N ILE A 417 3.69 15.97 13.88
CA ILE A 417 3.34 17.30 14.40
C ILE A 417 4.53 17.74 15.24
N GLN A 418 5.18 18.84 14.84
CA GLN A 418 6.25 19.43 15.65
C GLN A 418 5.67 19.93 16.98
N ASN A 419 6.37 19.63 18.07
CA ASN A 419 5.97 20.14 19.38
C ASN A 419 6.20 21.67 19.38
N PRO A 420 5.16 22.50 19.54
CA PRO A 420 5.34 23.96 19.53
C PRO A 420 6.10 24.48 20.77
N PHE A 421 6.42 23.60 21.73
CA PHE A 421 7.07 23.94 23.01
C PHE A 421 8.52 23.42 23.13
N GLU A 422 9.06 22.79 22.08
CA GLU A 422 10.51 22.51 21.91
C GLU A 422 11.11 23.47 20.88
#